data_AF-A0A417Y4G8-F1
#
_entry.id   AF-A0A417Y4G8-F1
#
_cell.length_a   1.000
_cell.length_b   1.000
_cell.length_c   1.000
_cell.angle_alpha   90.00
_cell.angle_beta   90.00
_cell.angle_gamma   90.00
#
_symmetry.space_group_name_H-M   'P 1'
#
loop_
_entity.id
_entity.type
_entity.pdbx_description
1 polymer ?
#
loop_
_entity_poly.entity_id
_entity_poly.type
_entity_poly.pdbx_seq_one_letter_code
_entity_poly.pdbx_strand_id
1 'polypeptide(L)'
;MADVVLTDRIAAAGLHDRVTVVSSGTGDWHVGGPMDRRAAALLATEGYPIDLASAHRAQQVQPSWLTDCDLLLAMDRQNLHDLHALADGDLEPDRVRLFGDFDPVDPGAEVPDPYFGGDDGFHGVLAMVERTSDALADALQAEFRGSP
;
A
#
# COMPACT_ATOMS: atom_id res chain seq x y z
N MET A 1 6.20 -3.05 -1.62
CA MET A 1 5.70 -4.27 -0.93
C MET A 1 4.18 -4.23 -0.81
N ALA A 2 3.59 -3.21 -0.16
CA ALA A 2 2.13 -3.08 0.00
C ALA A 2 1.32 -3.26 -1.29
N ASP A 3 1.75 -2.62 -2.39
CA ASP A 3 1.17 -2.80 -3.72
C ASP A 3 0.96 -4.28 -4.13
N VAL A 4 2.04 -5.06 -4.07
CA VAL A 4 2.03 -6.47 -4.46
C VAL A 4 1.19 -7.31 -3.50
N VAL A 5 1.39 -7.12 -2.20
CA VAL A 5 0.70 -7.92 -1.17
C VAL A 5 -0.80 -7.64 -1.19
N LEU A 6 -1.21 -6.37 -1.21
CA LEU A 6 -2.62 -6.03 -1.24
C LEU A 6 -3.28 -6.48 -2.54
N THR A 7 -2.61 -6.33 -3.70
CA THR A 7 -3.12 -6.86 -4.98
C THR A 7 -3.37 -8.37 -4.92
N ASP A 8 -2.41 -9.12 -4.36
CA ASP A 8 -2.54 -10.57 -4.16
C ASP A 8 -3.72 -10.92 -3.24
N ARG A 9 -3.89 -10.21 -2.11
CA ARG A 9 -5.01 -10.44 -1.19
C ARG A 9 -6.37 -10.08 -1.77
N ILE A 10 -6.46 -8.99 -2.52
CA ILE A 10 -7.67 -8.61 -3.26
C ILE A 10 -8.05 -9.68 -4.28
N ALA A 11 -7.07 -10.22 -5.01
CA ALA A 11 -7.30 -11.31 -5.95
C ALA A 11 -7.76 -12.59 -5.23
N ALA A 12 -7.09 -12.97 -4.14
CA ALA A 12 -7.46 -14.14 -3.32
C ALA A 12 -8.86 -14.00 -2.69
N ALA A 13 -9.28 -12.78 -2.35
CA ALA A 13 -10.62 -12.46 -1.85
C ALA A 13 -11.70 -12.46 -2.94
N GLY A 14 -11.33 -12.62 -4.22
CA GLY A 14 -12.25 -12.60 -5.36
C GLY A 14 -12.72 -11.19 -5.77
N LEU A 15 -11.96 -10.15 -5.42
CA LEU A 15 -12.34 -8.74 -5.60
C LEU A 15 -11.61 -8.04 -6.76
N HIS A 16 -10.83 -8.77 -7.56
CA HIS A 16 -10.01 -8.19 -8.65
C HIS A 16 -10.81 -7.42 -9.71
N ASP A 17 -12.08 -7.77 -9.94
CA ASP A 17 -12.97 -7.05 -10.87
C ASP A 17 -13.62 -5.79 -10.25
N ARG A 18 -13.40 -5.55 -8.95
CA ARG A 18 -14.07 -4.53 -8.15
C ARG A 18 -13.11 -3.54 -7.51
N VAL A 19 -11.89 -3.99 -7.21
CA VAL A 19 -10.86 -3.20 -6.54
C VAL A 19 -9.60 -3.21 -7.39
N THR A 20 -9.13 -2.01 -7.74
CA THR A 20 -7.83 -1.81 -8.38
C THR A 20 -6.87 -1.25 -7.36
N VAL A 21 -5.69 -1.86 -7.24
CA VAL A 21 -4.61 -1.38 -6.37
C VAL A 21 -3.55 -0.72 -7.25
N VAL A 22 -3.15 0.48 -6.86
CA VAL A 22 -2.04 1.22 -7.46
C VAL A 22 -1.16 1.79 -6.37
N SER A 23 0.11 2.05 -6.67
CA SER A 23 1.06 2.60 -5.71
C SER A 23 1.92 3.72 -6.30
N SER A 24 2.33 4.65 -5.44
CA SER A 24 3.18 5.78 -5.77
C SER A 24 3.96 6.26 -4.54
N GLY A 25 5.10 6.92 -4.75
CA GLY A 25 5.80 7.68 -3.71
C GLY A 25 5.36 9.15 -3.68
N THR A 26 5.55 9.82 -2.55
CA THR A 26 5.31 11.27 -2.43
C THR A 26 6.45 12.10 -3.04
N GLY A 27 7.68 11.56 -3.04
CA GLY A 27 8.83 12.13 -3.75
C GLY A 27 9.04 11.57 -5.16
N ASP A 28 10.00 12.13 -5.88
CA ASP A 28 10.41 11.76 -7.24
C ASP A 28 11.54 10.70 -7.28
N TRP A 29 11.92 10.20 -6.11
CA TRP A 29 12.96 9.19 -5.96
C TRP A 29 12.59 7.92 -6.75
N HIS A 30 13.54 7.47 -7.57
CA HIS A 30 13.45 6.24 -8.35
C HIS A 30 12.29 6.16 -9.36
N VAL A 31 11.63 7.26 -9.74
CA VAL A 31 10.55 7.25 -10.75
C VAL A 31 10.98 6.51 -12.03
N GLY A 32 10.12 5.60 -12.50
CA GLY A 32 10.36 4.69 -13.62
C GLY A 32 11.22 3.47 -13.27
N GLY A 33 11.81 3.44 -12.08
CA GLY A 33 12.64 2.35 -11.59
C GLY A 33 11.82 1.12 -11.17
N PRO A 34 12.43 -0.07 -11.18
CA PRO A 34 11.81 -1.28 -10.65
C PRO A 34 11.75 -1.24 -9.12
N MET A 35 11.03 -2.20 -8.53
CA MET A 35 11.07 -2.46 -7.10
C MET A 35 12.51 -2.68 -6.61
N ASP A 36 12.80 -2.27 -5.37
CA ASP A 36 14.07 -2.60 -4.70
C ASP A 36 14.32 -4.12 -4.75
N ARG A 37 15.56 -4.50 -5.07
CA ARG A 37 15.92 -5.91 -5.28
C ARG A 37 15.74 -6.77 -4.04
N ARG A 38 15.93 -6.21 -2.84
CA ARG A 38 15.74 -6.92 -1.56
C ARG A 38 14.26 -7.15 -1.29
N ALA A 39 13.43 -6.12 -1.51
CA ALA A 39 11.97 -6.27 -1.43
C ALA A 39 11.46 -7.32 -2.44
N ALA A 40 11.93 -7.26 -3.69
CA ALA A 40 11.53 -8.23 -4.71
C ALA A 40 12.00 -9.66 -4.38
N ALA A 41 13.22 -9.82 -3.90
CA ALA A 41 13.75 -11.13 -3.48
C ALA A 41 13.01 -11.70 -2.27
N LEU A 42 12.67 -10.85 -1.30
CA LEU A 42 11.88 -11.24 -0.15
C LEU A 42 10.49 -11.70 -0.57
N LEU A 43 9.77 -10.89 -1.36
CA LEU A 43 8.43 -11.26 -1.86
C LEU A 43 8.45 -12.59 -2.61
N ALA A 44 9.47 -12.82 -3.45
CA ALA A 44 9.62 -14.10 -4.15
C ALA A 44 9.87 -15.27 -3.19
N THR A 45 10.64 -15.05 -2.11
CA THR A 45 10.93 -16.07 -1.09
C THR A 45 9.68 -16.44 -0.29
N GLU A 46 8.83 -15.46 -0.01
CA GLU A 46 7.54 -15.65 0.67
C GLU A 46 6.41 -16.14 -0.27
N GLY A 47 6.72 -16.40 -1.54
CA GLY A 47 5.80 -17.03 -2.49
C GLY A 47 4.85 -16.08 -3.22
N TYR A 48 5.08 -14.76 -3.17
CA TYR A 48 4.29 -13.80 -3.94
C TYR A 48 4.54 -13.95 -5.45
N PRO A 49 3.53 -13.63 -6.28
CA PRO A 49 3.67 -13.67 -7.74
C PRO A 49 4.80 -12.75 -8.23
N ILE A 50 5.79 -13.35 -8.88
CA ILE A 50 6.99 -12.66 -9.37
C ILE A 50 6.63 -11.63 -10.45
N ASP A 51 5.60 -11.93 -11.25
CA ASP A 51 5.09 -11.03 -12.28
C ASP A 51 4.61 -9.70 -11.68
N LEU A 52 3.87 -9.73 -10.57
CA LEU A 52 3.45 -8.52 -9.84
C LEU A 52 4.65 -7.69 -9.38
N ALA A 53 5.63 -8.32 -8.73
CA ALA A 53 6.84 -7.63 -8.29
C ALA A 53 7.67 -7.06 -9.46
N SER A 54 7.72 -7.77 -10.59
CA SER A 54 8.46 -7.36 -11.79
C SER A 54 7.74 -6.29 -12.62
N ALA A 55 6.40 -6.23 -12.53
CA ALA A 55 5.58 -5.22 -13.19
C ALA A 55 5.61 -3.87 -12.46
N HIS A 56 5.84 -3.88 -11.14
CA HIS A 56 5.92 -2.66 -10.33
C HIS A 56 6.91 -1.65 -10.92
N ARG A 57 6.46 -0.40 -11.01
CA ARG A 57 7.30 0.75 -11.37
C ARG A 57 7.04 1.86 -10.37
N ALA A 58 8.12 2.37 -9.78
CA ALA A 58 8.05 3.54 -8.94
C ALA A 58 7.53 4.72 -9.78
N GLN A 59 6.58 5.46 -9.21
CA GLN A 59 6.00 6.64 -9.80
C GLN A 59 5.69 7.64 -8.69
N GLN A 60 5.59 8.91 -9.04
CA GLN A 60 5.24 9.95 -8.10
C GLN A 60 3.73 10.15 -8.08
N VAL A 61 3.17 10.31 -6.89
CA VAL A 61 1.77 10.66 -6.71
C VAL A 61 1.45 11.92 -7.52
N GLN A 62 0.33 11.89 -8.25
CA GLN A 62 -0.16 13.04 -9.00
C GLN A 62 -1.33 13.67 -8.25
N PRO A 63 -1.55 14.99 -8.34
CA PRO A 63 -2.71 15.64 -7.74
C PRO A 63 -4.04 14.99 -8.14
N SER A 64 -4.15 14.46 -9.37
CA SER A 64 -5.38 13.79 -9.83
C SER A 64 -5.72 12.54 -9.03
N TRP A 65 -4.76 11.87 -8.37
CA TRP A 65 -5.04 10.68 -7.57
C TRP A 65 -5.94 10.98 -6.38
N LEU A 66 -5.93 12.22 -5.89
CA LEU A 66 -6.83 12.69 -4.84
C LEU A 66 -8.30 12.68 -5.29
N THR A 67 -8.56 12.71 -6.59
CA THR A 67 -9.90 12.54 -7.17
C THR A 67 -10.12 11.14 -7.69
N ASP A 68 -9.12 10.53 -8.32
CA ASP A 68 -9.24 9.27 -9.06
C ASP A 68 -9.28 8.03 -8.15
N CYS A 69 -8.71 8.11 -6.94
CA CYS A 69 -8.67 6.99 -5.99
C CYS A 69 -9.74 7.15 -4.90
N ASP A 70 -10.57 6.12 -4.67
CA ASP A 70 -11.56 6.14 -3.59
C ASP A 70 -10.90 6.22 -2.20
N LEU A 71 -9.73 5.60 -2.05
CA LEU A 71 -8.95 5.54 -0.81
C LEU A 71 -7.45 5.66 -1.12
N LEU A 72 -6.77 6.60 -0.48
CA LEU A 72 -5.32 6.74 -0.46
C LEU A 72 -4.78 6.32 0.92
N LEU A 73 -3.79 5.42 0.91
CA LEU A 73 -3.18 4.88 2.11
C LEU A 73 -1.72 5.33 2.20
N ALA A 74 -1.43 6.23 3.14
CA ALA A 74 -0.09 6.70 3.45
C ALA A 74 0.66 5.67 4.31
N MET A 75 1.92 5.39 3.98
CA MET A 75 2.71 4.41 4.72
C MET A 75 3.15 4.94 6.09
N ASP A 76 3.41 6.24 6.19
CA ASP A 76 3.80 6.93 7.42
C ASP A 76 3.15 8.33 7.49
N ARG A 77 3.38 9.05 8.61
CA ARG A 77 2.83 10.39 8.84
C ARG A 77 3.45 11.46 7.94
N GLN A 78 4.68 11.25 7.47
CA GLN A 78 5.30 12.18 6.52
C GLN A 78 4.60 12.08 5.17
N ASN A 79 4.35 10.88 4.67
CA ASN A 79 3.57 10.64 3.45
C ASN A 79 2.16 11.21 3.59
N LEU A 80 1.52 11.01 4.76
CA LEU A 80 0.19 11.58 5.02
C LEU A 80 0.22 13.11 4.94
N HIS A 81 1.19 13.75 5.61
CA HIS A 81 1.39 15.18 5.54
C HIS A 81 1.63 15.68 4.10
N ASP A 82 2.46 14.98 3.33
CA ASP A 82 2.76 15.33 1.94
C ASP A 82 1.51 15.23 1.05
N LEU A 83 0.68 14.20 1.24
CA LEU A 83 -0.60 14.07 0.53
C LEU A 83 -1.58 15.19 0.90
N HIS A 84 -1.63 15.60 2.16
CA HIS A 84 -2.43 16.76 2.58
C HIS A 84 -1.93 18.07 1.97
N ALA A 85 -0.61 18.24 1.88
CA ALA A 85 -0.02 19.40 1.23
C ALA A 85 -0.32 19.42 -0.28
N LEU A 86 -0.31 18.26 -0.94
CA LEU A 86 -0.64 18.14 -2.37
C LEU A 86 -2.09 18.54 -2.68
N ALA A 87 -2.98 18.39 -1.71
CA ALA A 87 -4.39 18.70 -1.84
C ALA A 87 -4.75 20.16 -1.51
N ASP A 88 -3.76 20.99 -1.19
CA ASP A 88 -3.97 22.35 -0.65
C ASP A 88 -4.92 22.39 0.55
N GLY A 89 -4.99 21.29 1.31
CA GLY A 89 -5.87 21.12 2.47
C GLY A 89 -7.32 20.74 2.18
N ASP A 90 -7.73 20.52 0.92
CA ASP A 90 -9.10 20.17 0.53
C ASP A 90 -9.26 18.65 0.36
N LEU A 91 -9.08 17.89 1.44
CA LEU A 91 -9.31 16.44 1.46
C LEU A 91 -10.45 16.07 2.38
N GLU A 92 -11.31 15.21 1.85
CA GLU A 92 -12.23 14.39 2.64
C GLU A 92 -11.39 13.55 3.62
N PRO A 93 -11.55 13.73 4.95
CA PRO A 93 -10.71 13.06 5.95
C PRO A 93 -10.71 11.53 5.83
N ASP A 94 -11.81 10.96 5.33
CA ASP A 94 -11.98 9.51 5.21
C ASP A 94 -11.30 8.92 3.96
N ARG A 95 -10.92 9.76 2.98
CA ARG A 95 -10.28 9.32 1.72
C ARG A 95 -8.77 9.19 1.83
N VAL A 96 -8.12 9.87 2.76
CA VAL A 96 -6.66 9.80 2.94
C VAL A 96 -6.35 9.40 4.37
N ARG A 97 -5.79 8.21 4.53
CA ARG A 97 -5.59 7.57 5.84
C ARG A 97 -4.21 6.95 5.95
N LEU A 98 -3.77 6.65 7.17
CA LEU A 98 -2.59 5.80 7.33
C LEU A 98 -2.97 4.37 6.95
N PHE A 99 -2.08 3.68 6.26
CA PHE A 99 -2.20 2.26 6.01
C PHE A 99 -2.33 1.48 7.34
N GLY A 100 -1.52 1.86 8.34
CA GLY A 100 -1.59 1.28 9.66
C GLY A 100 -2.87 1.59 10.45
N ASP A 101 -3.74 2.50 10.00
CA ASP A 101 -5.06 2.67 10.62
C ASP A 101 -5.93 1.40 10.51
N PHE A 102 -5.59 0.51 9.57
CA PHE A 102 -6.24 -0.77 9.33
C PHE A 102 -5.48 -1.96 9.92
N ASP A 103 -4.38 -1.70 10.63
CA ASP A 103 -3.60 -2.75 11.27
C ASP A 103 -4.37 -3.33 12.47
N PRO A 104 -4.65 -4.65 12.49
CA PRO A 104 -5.42 -5.26 13.57
C PRO A 104 -4.64 -5.37 14.90
N VAL A 105 -3.31 -5.17 14.87
CA VAL A 105 -2.42 -5.30 16.03
C VAL A 105 -2.04 -3.94 16.61
N ASP A 106 -1.73 -2.96 15.76
CA ASP A 106 -1.31 -1.62 16.17
C ASP A 106 -1.96 -0.52 15.33
N PRO A 107 -3.26 -0.20 15.56
CA PRO A 107 -3.98 0.79 14.79
C PRO A 107 -3.32 2.18 14.82
N GLY A 108 -3.08 2.76 13.65
CA GLY A 108 -2.43 4.06 13.48
C GLY A 108 -0.90 4.00 13.50
N ALA A 109 -0.32 2.80 13.43
CA ALA A 109 1.11 2.60 13.27
C ALA A 109 1.63 3.14 11.93
N GLU A 110 2.87 3.63 11.93
CA GLU A 110 3.60 3.98 10.73
C GLU A 110 4.36 2.74 10.23
N VAL A 111 4.27 2.45 8.94
CA VAL A 111 5.10 1.44 8.30
C VAL A 111 6.52 1.99 8.25
N PRO A 112 7.49 1.38 8.94
CA PRO A 112 8.84 1.92 8.98
C PRO A 112 9.52 1.78 7.60
N ASP A 113 10.40 2.71 7.29
CA ASP A 113 11.26 2.60 6.10
C ASP A 113 12.24 1.41 6.29
N PRO A 114 12.18 0.36 5.45
CA PRO A 114 12.99 -0.84 5.63
C PRO A 114 14.48 -0.62 5.35
N TYR A 115 14.87 0.46 4.67
CA TYR A 115 16.26 0.70 4.26
C TYR A 115 17.20 0.96 5.44
N PHE A 116 16.66 1.41 6.58
CA PHE A 116 17.43 1.67 7.80
C PHE A 116 17.56 0.45 8.73
N GLY A 117 16.82 -0.64 8.45
CA GLY A 117 16.74 -1.82 9.33
C GLY A 117 17.63 -3.00 8.94
N GLY A 118 18.45 -2.90 7.88
CA GLY A 118 19.17 -4.05 7.34
C GLY A 118 18.21 -5.10 6.75
N ASP A 119 18.63 -6.38 6.69
CA ASP A 119 17.80 -7.44 6.11
C ASP A 119 16.53 -7.72 6.94
N ASP A 120 16.61 -7.62 8.27
CA ASP A 120 15.45 -7.79 9.18
C ASP A 120 14.40 -6.68 9.00
N GLY A 121 14.80 -5.50 8.53
CA GLY A 121 13.90 -4.38 8.27
C GLY A 121 12.85 -4.71 7.22
N PHE A 122 13.23 -5.40 6.14
CA PHE A 122 12.29 -5.81 5.09
C PHE A 122 11.29 -6.85 5.58
N HIS A 123 11.74 -7.82 6.39
CA HIS A 123 10.86 -8.84 6.98
C HIS A 123 9.83 -8.23 7.93
N GLY A 124 10.27 -7.31 8.81
CA GLY A 124 9.37 -6.63 9.75
C GLY A 124 8.30 -5.80 9.04
N VAL A 125 8.69 -5.07 7.99
CA VAL A 125 7.76 -4.31 7.16
C VAL A 125 6.81 -5.24 6.41
N LEU A 126 7.29 -6.34 5.84
CA LEU A 126 6.44 -7.28 5.13
C LEU A 126 5.38 -7.89 6.06
N ALA A 127 5.75 -8.33 7.26
CA ALA A 127 4.80 -8.88 8.22
C ALA A 127 3.71 -7.88 8.63
N MET A 128 4.04 -6.59 8.69
CA MET A 128 3.06 -5.51 8.92
C MET A 128 2.17 -5.28 7.70
N VAL A 129 2.75 -5.26 6.51
CA VAL A 129 2.02 -5.13 5.26
C VAL A 129 1.02 -6.28 5.08
N GLU A 130 1.43 -7.51 5.38
CA GLU A 130 0.60 -8.72 5.24
C GLU A 130 -0.62 -8.67 6.15
N ARG A 131 -0.43 -8.53 7.46
CA ARG A 131 -1.55 -8.55 8.41
C ARG A 131 -2.56 -7.43 8.15
N THR A 132 -2.08 -6.26 7.73
CA THR A 132 -2.94 -5.11 7.44
C THR A 132 -3.65 -5.29 6.10
N SER A 133 -2.97 -5.87 5.10
CA SER A 133 -3.58 -6.19 3.80
C SER A 133 -4.65 -7.29 3.92
N ASP A 134 -4.44 -8.28 4.78
CA ASP A 134 -5.43 -9.31 5.11
C ASP A 134 -6.69 -8.66 5.72
N ALA A 135 -6.50 -7.79 6.73
CA ALA A 135 -7.61 -7.07 7.37
C ALA A 135 -8.38 -6.16 6.39
N LEU A 136 -7.68 -5.47 5.49
CA LEU A 136 -8.29 -4.65 4.44
C LEU A 136 -9.10 -5.49 3.45
N ALA A 137 -8.54 -6.60 2.97
CA ALA A 137 -9.22 -7.48 2.03
C ALA A 137 -10.50 -8.09 2.65
N ASP A 138 -10.43 -8.51 3.92
CA ASP A 138 -11.59 -9.02 4.66
C ASP A 138 -12.67 -7.95 4.83
N ALA A 139 -12.29 -6.72 5.19
CA ALA A 139 -13.22 -5.60 5.34
C ALA A 139 -13.93 -5.27 4.03
N LEU A 140 -13.17 -5.15 2.93
CA LEU A 140 -13.73 -4.90 1.60
C LEU A 140 -14.62 -6.05 1.14
N GLN A 141 -14.24 -7.30 1.40
CA GLN A 141 -15.06 -8.45 1.06
C GLN A 141 -16.41 -8.43 1.81
N ALA A 142 -16.41 -8.04 3.08
CA ALA A 142 -17.63 -7.88 3.87
C ALA A 142 -18.51 -6.74 3.31
N GLU A 143 -17.91 -5.62 2.95
CA GLU A 143 -18.61 -4.46 2.36
C GLU A 143 -19.29 -4.81 1.03
N PHE A 144 -18.58 -5.49 0.12
CA PHE A 144 -19.14 -5.92 -1.17
C PHE A 144 -20.18 -7.03 -1.06
N ARG A 145 -20.13 -7.87 -0.01
CA ARG A 145 -21.19 -8.86 0.28
C ARG A 145 -22.43 -8.22 0.91
N GLY A 146 -22.26 -7.13 1.66
CA GLY A 146 -23.34 -6.39 2.30
C GLY A 146 -24.02 -5.37 1.37
N SER A 147 -23.40 -5.06 0.23
CA SER A 147 -23.97 -4.18 -0.80
C SER A 147 -24.97 -4.95 -1.68
N PRO A 148 -26.27 -4.57 -1.69
CA PRO A 148 -27.33 -5.28 -2.43
C PRO A 148 -27.22 -5.19 -3.95
#